data_AF-A0A165AY54-F1
#
_entry.id   AF-A0A165AY54-F1
#
_cell.length_a   1.000
_cell.length_b   1.000
_cell.length_c   1.000
_cell.angle_alpha   90.00
_cell.angle_beta   90.00
_cell.angle_gamma   90.00
#
_symmetry.space_group_name_H-M   'P 1'
#
loop_
_entity.id
_entity.type
_entity.pdbx_description
1 polymer ?
#
loop_
_entity_poly.entity_id
_entity_poly.type
_entity_poly.pdbx_seq_one_letter_code
_entity_poly.pdbx_strand_id
1 'polypeptide(L)'
;DWHLNHEIGVLRDLQQGTRVRVGKTGKWFKATSLAKDTDDAELVHFSHAYRVINAKAQSFVKAKSHRRAKAARHRRKLALRSGALRAFEDVVIPPSSTCNVTIAGDLRGKKEWYVERNLVPVKGDVFLTVPNTIITTDPKPVLDAHGEPTIAVRSVLPVTNPTARPYVLRAGTLLAFAKDPKEYLDTPSSQEQLDEYNASAQVLATLVRSLSTQDAAAEPPGEPTVRATAPGADASAPLLSARKEYPTPAAAAAETELDPPATAEAPDPTVYPSAEMEKILDLSPDLPADVREKALEMLKKHVMAFGFDGRL
;
A
#
# COMPACT_ATOMS: atom_id res chain seq x y z
N ASP A 1 -8.76 -15.78 37.16
CA ASP A 1 -8.73 -14.92 38.36
C ASP A 1 -7.90 -13.67 38.07
N TRP A 2 -8.55 -12.55 37.74
CA TRP A 2 -7.87 -11.34 37.28
C TRP A 2 -7.10 -10.63 38.41
N HIS A 3 -7.60 -10.70 39.65
CA HIS A 3 -6.95 -10.10 40.82
C HIS A 3 -5.64 -10.82 41.17
N LEU A 4 -5.61 -12.14 41.08
CA LEU A 4 -4.40 -12.92 41.32
C LEU A 4 -3.33 -12.67 40.26
N ASN A 5 -3.71 -12.59 38.97
CA ASN A 5 -2.76 -12.33 37.88
C ASN A 5 -2.13 -10.94 37.92
N HIS A 6 -2.80 -9.96 38.53
CA HIS A 6 -2.30 -8.57 38.64
C HIS A 6 -1.85 -8.22 40.08
N GLU A 7 -1.76 -9.22 40.95
CA GLU A 7 -1.39 -9.09 42.36
C GLU A 7 -2.19 -7.98 43.09
N ILE A 8 -3.49 -7.90 42.83
CA ILE A 8 -4.34 -6.83 43.39
C ILE A 8 -4.88 -7.26 44.76
N GLY A 9 -4.54 -6.51 45.81
CA GLY A 9 -5.06 -6.69 47.17
C GLY A 9 -6.09 -5.64 47.52
N VAL A 10 -7.26 -6.04 48.03
CA VAL A 10 -8.31 -5.11 48.47
C VAL A 10 -8.39 -5.11 49.99
N LEU A 11 -8.26 -3.94 50.61
CA LEU A 11 -8.42 -3.74 52.05
C LEU A 11 -9.64 -2.84 52.28
N ARG A 12 -10.59 -3.29 53.09
CA ARG A 12 -11.75 -2.50 53.50
C ARG A 12 -11.60 -2.12 54.97
N ASP A 13 -11.64 -0.83 55.23
CA ASP A 13 -11.55 -0.25 56.56
C ASP A 13 -12.75 0.69 56.76
N LEU A 14 -13.40 0.62 57.92
CA LEU A 14 -14.54 1.49 58.27
C LEU A 14 -14.12 2.95 58.39
N GLN A 15 -12.91 3.25 58.85
CA GLN A 15 -12.44 4.62 59.01
C GLN A 15 -11.82 5.17 57.72
N GLN A 16 -11.07 4.34 56.99
CA GLN A 16 -10.27 4.78 55.83
C GLN A 16 -10.90 4.44 54.47
N GLY A 17 -12.02 3.73 54.47
CA GLY A 17 -12.74 3.29 53.28
C GLY A 17 -12.10 2.08 52.60
N THR A 18 -12.48 1.83 51.35
CA THR A 18 -11.86 0.76 50.54
C THR A 18 -10.58 1.25 49.91
N ARG A 19 -9.48 0.49 50.06
CA ARG A 19 -8.19 0.75 49.43
C ARG A 19 -7.73 -0.46 48.63
N VAL A 20 -7.02 -0.18 47.53
CA VAL A 20 -6.50 -1.18 46.61
C VAL A 20 -4.98 -1.08 46.57
N ARG A 21 -4.32 -2.22 46.76
CA ARG A 21 -2.87 -2.41 46.61
C ARG A 21 -2.60 -3.09 45.28
N VAL A 22 -1.58 -2.63 44.56
CA VAL A 22 -1.14 -3.24 43.30
C VAL A 22 0.25 -3.86 43.51
N GLY A 23 0.28 -5.19 43.56
CA GLY A 23 1.48 -6.00 43.71
C GLY A 23 2.29 -5.73 44.97
N LYS A 24 3.57 -6.09 44.87
CA LYS A 24 4.56 -5.90 45.95
C LYS A 24 5.05 -4.45 46.11
N THR A 25 4.53 -3.51 45.32
CA THR A 25 5.01 -2.11 45.30
C THR A 25 4.77 -1.32 46.59
N GLY A 26 3.92 -1.81 47.48
CA GLY A 26 3.58 -1.14 48.75
C GLY A 26 2.70 0.10 48.59
N LYS A 27 2.28 0.44 47.37
CA LYS A 27 1.43 1.61 47.09
C LYS A 27 -0.04 1.26 47.24
N TRP A 28 -0.78 2.17 47.87
CA TRP A 28 -2.22 2.05 48.12
C TRP A 28 -2.97 3.19 47.44
N PHE A 29 -4.10 2.86 46.81
CA PHE A 29 -5.01 3.83 46.21
C PHE A 29 -6.38 3.72 46.89
N LYS A 30 -6.99 4.86 47.21
CA LYS A 30 -8.37 4.89 47.72
C LYS A 30 -9.32 4.56 46.57
N ALA A 31 -10.18 3.56 46.76
CA ALA A 31 -11.24 3.24 45.81
C ALA A 31 -12.44 4.13 46.09
N THR A 32 -12.93 4.80 45.06
CA THR A 32 -14.15 5.59 45.12
C THR A 32 -15.25 4.85 44.37
N SER A 33 -16.42 4.70 44.99
CA SER A 33 -17.59 4.19 44.30
C SER A 33 -18.03 5.23 43.27
N LEU A 34 -18.17 4.82 42.01
CA LEU A 34 -18.81 5.65 41.00
C LEU A 34 -20.32 5.55 41.24
N ALA A 35 -20.86 6.38 42.14
CA ALA A 35 -22.30 6.58 42.22
C ALA A 35 -22.76 7.27 40.93
N LYS A 36 -23.92 6.86 40.45
CA LYS A 36 -24.48 7.08 39.12
C LYS A 36 -24.96 8.53 38.85
N ASP A 37 -24.54 9.49 39.66
CA ASP A 37 -25.05 10.87 39.66
C ASP A 37 -23.94 11.85 39.28
N THR A 38 -23.43 11.71 38.07
CA THR A 38 -22.73 12.81 37.39
C THR A 38 -23.39 12.94 36.04
N ASP A 39 -23.99 14.11 35.78
CA ASP A 39 -24.74 14.48 34.57
C ASP A 39 -23.91 14.48 33.27
N ASP A 40 -22.77 13.78 33.24
CA ASP A 40 -21.93 13.57 32.06
C ASP A 40 -22.36 12.28 31.33
N ALA A 41 -23.67 12.13 31.10
CA ALA A 41 -24.31 10.92 30.61
C ALA A 41 -24.22 10.69 29.08
N GLU A 42 -23.26 11.30 28.38
CA GLU A 42 -23.11 11.12 26.92
C GLU A 42 -21.94 10.22 26.49
N LEU A 43 -21.20 9.61 27.42
CA LEU A 43 -20.02 8.83 27.03
C LEU A 43 -19.82 7.55 27.83
N VAL A 44 -20.87 6.75 27.98
CA VAL A 44 -20.72 5.40 28.55
C VAL A 44 -21.55 4.38 27.80
N HIS A 45 -21.11 4.04 26.59
CA HIS A 45 -21.24 2.67 26.10
C HIS A 45 -19.86 2.11 25.76
N PHE A 46 -19.62 0.92 26.32
CA PHE A 46 -18.55 -0.05 26.08
C PHE A 46 -17.43 -0.19 27.13
N SER A 47 -17.50 -1.36 27.78
CA SER A 47 -16.48 -2.14 28.47
C SER A 47 -16.02 -1.68 29.87
N HIS A 48 -16.24 -2.60 30.83
CA HIS A 48 -15.70 -2.63 32.17
C HIS A 48 -14.16 -2.69 32.18
N ALA A 49 -13.52 -1.57 31.89
CA ALA A 49 -12.12 -1.35 32.20
C ALA A 49 -12.05 -0.19 33.20
N TYR A 50 -11.54 -0.45 34.40
CA TYR A 50 -11.24 0.58 35.38
C TYR A 50 -10.35 1.66 34.74
N ARG A 51 -10.97 2.78 34.34
CA ARG A 51 -10.24 3.91 33.78
C ARG A 51 -9.58 4.63 34.96
N VAL A 52 -8.35 4.25 35.29
CA VAL A 52 -7.52 5.05 36.19
C VAL A 52 -7.20 6.35 35.45
N ILE A 53 -8.01 7.38 35.67
CA ILE A 53 -7.82 8.71 35.10
C ILE A 53 -6.68 9.37 35.88
N ASN A 54 -5.44 8.99 35.59
CA ASN A 54 -4.31 9.82 35.96
C ASN A 54 -4.29 10.99 34.96
N ALA A 55 -4.78 12.16 35.39
CA ALA A 55 -4.87 13.37 34.56
C ALA A 55 -3.51 13.74 33.93
N LYS A 56 -2.39 13.48 34.63
CA LYS A 56 -1.03 13.68 34.11
C LYS A 56 -0.64 12.65 33.03
N ALA A 57 -1.15 11.42 33.12
CA ALA A 57 -0.94 10.42 32.08
C ALA A 57 -1.81 10.69 30.84
N GLN A 58 -3.01 11.24 31.01
CA GLN A 58 -3.88 11.58 29.88
C GLN A 58 -3.34 12.71 29.03
N SER A 59 -2.77 13.76 29.63
CA SER A 59 -2.13 14.84 28.85
C SER A 59 -0.91 14.33 28.07
N PHE A 60 -0.12 13.43 28.66
CA PHE A 60 1.00 12.78 27.99
C PHE A 60 0.56 11.90 26.82
N VAL A 61 -0.50 11.10 26.99
CA VAL A 61 -1.06 10.26 25.92
C VAL A 61 -1.66 11.12 24.81
N LYS A 62 -2.41 12.17 25.14
CA LYS A 62 -2.94 13.14 24.16
C LYS A 62 -1.80 13.82 23.39
N ALA A 63 -0.74 14.25 24.07
CA ALA A 63 0.43 14.86 23.44
C ALA A 63 1.17 13.88 22.51
N LYS A 64 1.40 12.62 22.94
CA LYS A 64 2.01 11.58 22.09
C LYS A 64 1.11 11.23 20.89
N SER A 65 -0.19 11.10 21.10
CA SER A 65 -1.17 10.86 20.03
C SER A 65 -1.15 11.99 19.01
N HIS A 66 -1.16 13.25 19.46
CA HIS A 66 -1.06 14.41 18.60
C HIS A 66 0.27 14.45 17.82
N ARG A 67 1.41 14.16 18.47
CA ARG A 67 2.71 14.04 17.77
C ARG A 67 2.70 12.93 16.72
N ARG A 68 2.13 11.76 17.03
CA ARG A 68 1.98 10.66 16.08
C ARG A 68 1.08 11.05 14.91
N ALA A 69 -0.03 11.72 15.17
CA ALA A 69 -0.93 12.22 14.14
C ALA A 69 -0.25 13.27 13.26
N LYS A 70 0.53 14.21 13.83
CA LYS A 70 1.32 15.20 13.09
C LYS A 70 2.38 14.52 12.22
N ALA A 71 3.10 13.52 12.75
CA ALA A 71 4.07 12.73 11.99
C ALA A 71 3.40 11.92 10.87
N ALA A 72 2.23 11.32 11.11
CA ALA A 72 1.46 10.62 10.09
C ALA A 72 0.98 11.57 8.98
N ARG A 73 0.51 12.77 9.33
CA ARG A 73 0.17 13.84 8.36
C ARG A 73 1.39 14.26 7.56
N HIS A 74 2.54 14.44 8.22
CA HIS A 74 3.79 14.80 7.56
C HIS A 74 4.27 13.70 6.59
N ARG A 75 4.23 12.43 6.99
CA ARG A 75 4.54 11.29 6.13
C ARG A 75 3.58 11.17 4.94
N ARG A 76 2.27 11.41 5.14
CA ARG A 76 1.29 11.50 4.04
C ARG A 76 1.63 12.63 3.07
N LYS A 77 2.00 13.81 3.57
CA LYS A 77 2.46 14.95 2.73
C LYS A 77 3.76 14.64 1.98
N LEU A 78 4.73 13.97 2.60
CA LEU A 78 5.97 13.56 1.93
C LEU A 78 5.75 12.46 0.88
N ALA A 79 4.87 11.50 1.17
CA ALA A 79 4.48 10.50 0.19
C ALA A 79 3.81 11.13 -1.04
N LEU A 80 3.09 12.24 -0.87
CA LEU A 80 2.55 13.02 -2.00
C LEU A 80 3.66 13.71 -2.80
N ARG A 81 4.74 14.19 -2.17
CA ARG A 81 5.89 14.82 -2.85
C ARG A 81 6.77 13.84 -3.65
N SER A 82 6.48 12.54 -3.63
CA SER A 82 7.28 11.51 -4.33
C SER A 82 6.95 11.36 -5.82
N GLY A 83 6.03 12.16 -6.36
CA GLY A 83 5.50 11.97 -7.71
C GLY A 83 4.49 10.82 -7.81
N ALA A 84 4.01 10.29 -6.68
CA ALA A 84 3.06 9.18 -6.67
C ALA A 84 1.74 9.52 -7.40
N LEU A 85 1.36 8.67 -8.34
CA LEU A 85 0.12 8.72 -9.11
C LEU A 85 -0.87 7.71 -8.56
N ARG A 86 -2.07 8.17 -8.19
CA ARG A 86 -3.13 7.33 -7.64
C ARG A 86 -4.38 7.40 -8.48
N ALA A 87 -5.15 6.32 -8.53
CA ALA A 87 -6.49 6.33 -9.11
C ALA A 87 -7.35 7.38 -8.40
N PHE A 88 -8.01 8.27 -9.14
CA PHE A 88 -8.86 9.31 -8.58
C PHE A 88 -10.25 8.77 -8.22
N GLU A 89 -10.78 7.89 -9.06
CA GLU A 89 -12.11 7.31 -8.94
C GLU A 89 -12.06 5.79 -9.09
N ASP A 90 -13.15 5.13 -8.74
CA ASP A 90 -13.32 3.71 -8.98
C ASP A 90 -13.56 3.47 -10.48
N VAL A 91 -12.75 2.62 -11.11
CA VAL A 91 -12.85 2.32 -12.55
C VAL A 91 -12.88 0.81 -12.77
N VAL A 92 -13.78 0.35 -13.63
CA VAL A 92 -13.82 -1.05 -14.07
C VAL A 92 -13.00 -1.17 -15.35
N ILE A 93 -11.95 -1.99 -15.31
CA ILE A 93 -11.12 -2.31 -16.46
C ILE A 93 -11.57 -3.67 -17.02
N PRO A 94 -12.11 -3.72 -18.25
CA PRO A 94 -12.54 -4.98 -18.86
C PRO A 94 -11.39 -6.00 -18.99
N PRO A 95 -11.71 -7.29 -19.16
CA PRO A 95 -10.68 -8.31 -19.37
C PRO A 95 -9.88 -8.05 -20.64
N SER A 96 -8.58 -8.35 -20.59
CA SER A 96 -7.65 -8.23 -21.73
C SER A 96 -7.72 -6.89 -22.47
N SER A 97 -7.90 -5.80 -21.72
CA SER A 97 -8.13 -4.47 -22.29
C SER A 97 -7.37 -3.37 -21.56
N THR A 98 -7.24 -2.21 -22.21
CA THR A 98 -6.63 -1.01 -21.65
C THR A 98 -7.69 0.05 -21.44
N CYS A 99 -7.75 0.60 -20.23
CA CYS A 99 -8.66 1.68 -19.89
C CYS A 99 -7.87 2.93 -19.46
N ASN A 100 -8.35 4.09 -19.87
CA ASN A 100 -7.83 5.38 -19.45
C ASN A 100 -8.37 5.72 -18.06
N VAL A 101 -7.52 5.61 -17.05
CA VAL A 101 -7.87 5.86 -15.66
C VAL A 101 -7.57 7.31 -15.30
N THR A 102 -8.57 8.01 -14.74
CA THR A 102 -8.35 9.32 -14.15
C THR A 102 -7.45 9.20 -12.92
N ILE A 103 -6.34 9.92 -12.92
CA ILE A 103 -5.36 9.89 -11.83
C ILE A 103 -5.29 11.21 -11.08
N ALA A 104 -4.82 11.13 -9.84
CA ALA A 104 -4.49 12.26 -8.98
C ALA A 104 -3.05 12.11 -8.46
N GLY A 105 -2.28 13.19 -8.52
CA GLY A 105 -0.93 13.29 -7.98
C GLY A 105 -0.56 14.72 -7.59
N ASP A 106 0.49 14.89 -6.78
CA ASP A 106 1.10 16.21 -6.48
C ASP A 106 2.01 16.63 -7.66
N LEU A 107 1.38 16.78 -8.83
CA LEU A 107 2.04 17.17 -10.06
C LEU A 107 2.02 18.70 -10.13
N ARG A 108 2.99 19.32 -9.45
CA ARG A 108 3.04 20.78 -9.33
C ARG A 108 3.43 21.43 -10.66
N GLY A 109 2.61 22.38 -11.08
CA GLY A 109 2.87 23.19 -12.26
C GLY A 109 2.47 22.51 -13.57
N LYS A 110 2.28 23.32 -14.62
CA LYS A 110 2.00 22.85 -15.97
C LYS A 110 3.26 22.24 -16.55
N LYS A 111 3.43 20.92 -16.38
CA LYS A 111 4.61 20.22 -16.86
C LYS A 111 4.22 18.85 -17.40
N GLU A 112 5.00 18.39 -18.37
CA GLU A 112 4.99 16.99 -18.81
C GLU A 112 5.70 16.13 -17.78
N TRP A 113 5.15 14.96 -17.54
CA TRP A 113 5.71 13.97 -16.62
C TRP A 113 5.90 12.66 -17.34
N TYR A 114 7.03 12.02 -17.08
CA TYR A 114 7.29 10.67 -17.55
C TYR A 114 6.83 9.67 -16.50
N VAL A 115 6.05 8.68 -16.93
CA VAL A 115 5.60 7.57 -16.11
C VAL A 115 6.24 6.31 -16.66
N GLU A 116 7.09 5.70 -15.84
CA GLU A 116 7.72 4.44 -16.16
C GLU A 116 6.74 3.28 -16.02
N ARG A 117 6.97 2.24 -16.83
CA ARG A 117 6.24 0.98 -16.81
C ARG A 117 6.24 0.42 -15.39
N ASN A 118 5.05 0.21 -14.87
CA ASN A 118 4.87 -0.34 -13.53
C ASN A 118 3.90 -1.52 -13.55
N LEU A 119 4.21 -2.52 -12.73
CA LEU A 119 3.28 -3.60 -12.41
C LEU A 119 2.58 -3.25 -11.11
N VAL A 120 1.27 -3.07 -11.15
CA VAL A 120 0.46 -2.76 -9.98
C VAL A 120 0.01 -4.07 -9.37
N PRO A 121 0.58 -4.48 -8.21
CA PRO A 121 0.16 -5.71 -7.55
C PRO A 121 -1.26 -5.55 -7.03
N VAL A 122 -2.12 -6.47 -7.43
CA VAL A 122 -3.49 -6.59 -6.98
C VAL A 122 -3.60 -7.84 -6.11
N LYS A 123 -4.61 -7.91 -5.24
CA LYS A 123 -4.87 -9.11 -4.43
C LYS A 123 -5.08 -10.35 -5.31
N GLY A 124 -4.46 -11.47 -4.92
CA GLY A 124 -4.64 -12.78 -5.57
C GLY A 124 -3.78 -12.98 -6.82
N ASP A 125 -2.52 -12.55 -6.76
CA ASP A 125 -1.50 -12.72 -7.82
C ASP A 125 -1.88 -12.17 -9.20
N VAL A 126 -2.84 -11.25 -9.24
CA VAL A 126 -3.19 -10.49 -10.42
C VAL A 126 -2.32 -9.23 -10.48
N PHE A 127 -1.89 -8.85 -11.67
CA PHE A 127 -1.16 -7.61 -11.90
C PHE A 127 -1.87 -6.79 -12.97
N LEU A 128 -2.05 -5.51 -12.70
CA LEU A 128 -2.35 -4.54 -13.76
C LEU A 128 -1.04 -3.97 -14.26
N THR A 129 -1.00 -3.61 -15.54
CA THR A 129 0.22 -3.05 -16.14
C THR A 129 -0.01 -1.62 -16.57
N VAL A 130 0.83 -0.71 -16.08
CA VAL A 130 0.92 0.66 -16.57
C VAL A 130 2.06 0.67 -17.60
N PRO A 131 1.81 1.07 -18.87
CA PRO A 131 2.87 1.18 -19.87
C PRO A 131 3.73 2.44 -19.64
N ASN A 132 4.86 2.53 -20.35
CA ASN A 132 5.65 3.75 -20.41
C ASN A 132 4.82 4.85 -21.10
N THR A 133 4.58 5.96 -20.41
CA THR A 133 3.76 7.05 -20.97
C THR A 133 4.28 8.41 -20.54
N ILE A 134 4.09 9.39 -21.42
CA ILE A 134 4.23 10.80 -21.07
C ILE A 134 2.82 11.32 -20.79
N ILE A 135 2.63 11.93 -19.62
CA ILE A 135 1.36 12.53 -19.23
C ILE A 135 1.51 14.04 -19.13
N THR A 136 0.48 14.74 -19.55
CA THR A 136 0.37 16.19 -19.41
C THR A 136 -0.63 16.49 -18.29
N THR A 137 -0.25 17.38 -17.37
CA THR A 137 -1.14 17.85 -16.32
C THR A 137 -2.16 18.85 -16.87
N ASP A 138 -3.46 18.61 -16.66
CA ASP A 138 -4.47 19.63 -16.92
C ASP A 138 -4.28 20.78 -15.91
N PRO A 139 -4.20 22.05 -16.35
CA PRO A 139 -4.09 23.19 -15.44
C PRO A 139 -5.29 23.41 -14.52
N LYS A 140 -6.42 22.70 -14.71
CA LYS A 140 -7.60 22.84 -13.86
C LYS A 140 -7.36 22.26 -12.46
N PRO A 141 -7.43 23.08 -11.39
CA PRO A 141 -7.31 22.58 -10.03
C PRO A 141 -8.50 21.68 -9.70
N VAL A 142 -8.24 20.59 -8.98
CA VAL A 142 -9.30 19.71 -8.48
C VAL A 142 -9.97 20.39 -7.30
N LEU A 143 -11.28 20.66 -7.40
CA LEU A 143 -12.03 21.17 -6.26
C LEU A 143 -12.37 20.03 -5.30
N ASP A 144 -12.24 20.29 -4.01
CA ASP A 144 -12.72 19.37 -2.98
C ASP A 144 -14.25 19.43 -2.82
N ALA A 145 -14.80 18.64 -1.88
CA ALA A 145 -16.24 18.63 -1.57
C ALA A 145 -16.76 20.00 -1.07
N HIS A 146 -15.87 20.91 -0.70
CA HIS A 146 -16.18 22.26 -0.21
C HIS A 146 -15.90 23.34 -1.27
N GLY A 147 -15.49 22.96 -2.48
CA GLY A 147 -15.19 23.89 -3.57
C GLY A 147 -13.81 24.53 -3.49
N GLU A 148 -12.92 24.09 -2.61
CA GLU A 148 -11.56 24.60 -2.50
C GLU A 148 -10.58 23.85 -3.42
N PRO A 149 -9.64 24.56 -4.07
CA PRO A 149 -8.65 23.94 -4.94
C PRO A 149 -7.68 23.07 -4.14
N THR A 150 -7.71 21.78 -4.42
CA THR A 150 -6.80 20.77 -3.88
C THR A 150 -5.46 20.83 -4.61
N ILE A 151 -4.38 20.47 -3.91
CA ILE A 151 -3.02 20.35 -4.45
C ILE A 151 -2.92 19.26 -5.55
N ALA A 152 -3.88 18.34 -5.59
CA ALA A 152 -3.91 17.27 -6.56
C ALA A 152 -4.34 17.80 -7.93
N VAL A 153 -3.55 17.47 -8.96
CA VAL A 153 -3.90 17.73 -10.36
C VAL A 153 -4.40 16.45 -11.00
N ARG A 154 -5.40 16.56 -11.89
CA ARG A 154 -5.91 15.43 -12.66
C ARG A 154 -5.16 15.27 -13.98
N SER A 155 -4.92 14.02 -14.33
CA SER A 155 -4.49 13.61 -15.65
C SER A 155 -5.07 12.23 -15.93
N VAL A 156 -4.74 11.67 -17.09
CA VAL A 156 -5.22 10.37 -17.54
C VAL A 156 -4.02 9.46 -17.73
N LEU A 157 -4.12 8.23 -17.22
CA LEU A 157 -3.09 7.21 -17.35
C LEU A 157 -3.70 5.93 -17.90
N PRO A 158 -3.20 5.35 -19.00
CA PRO A 158 -3.67 4.07 -19.48
C PRO A 158 -3.23 2.97 -18.51
N VAL A 159 -4.17 2.11 -18.13
CA VAL A 159 -3.92 0.94 -17.29
C VAL A 159 -4.48 -0.27 -18.02
N THR A 160 -3.63 -1.28 -18.23
CA THR A 160 -3.99 -2.51 -18.92
C THR A 160 -4.30 -3.60 -17.90
N ASN A 161 -5.42 -4.29 -18.11
CA ASN A 161 -5.74 -5.52 -17.41
C ASN A 161 -5.41 -6.70 -18.34
N PRO A 162 -4.30 -7.43 -18.11
CA PRO A 162 -3.95 -8.58 -18.93
C PRO A 162 -4.81 -9.81 -18.63
N THR A 163 -5.63 -9.80 -17.57
CA THR A 163 -6.39 -10.99 -17.15
C THR A 163 -7.68 -11.17 -17.93
N ALA A 164 -8.19 -12.41 -17.96
CA ALA A 164 -9.45 -12.76 -18.60
C ALA A 164 -10.70 -12.36 -17.78
N ARG A 165 -10.55 -11.71 -16.63
CA ARG A 165 -11.66 -11.24 -15.79
C ARG A 165 -11.62 -9.71 -15.68
N PRO A 166 -12.78 -9.03 -15.67
CA PRO A 166 -12.80 -7.59 -15.41
C PRO A 166 -12.26 -7.30 -14.00
N TYR A 167 -11.58 -6.17 -13.86
CA TYR A 167 -11.00 -5.76 -12.58
C TYR A 167 -11.53 -4.39 -12.16
N VAL A 168 -11.93 -4.26 -10.89
CA VAL A 168 -12.38 -2.99 -10.31
C VAL A 168 -11.21 -2.32 -9.61
N LEU A 169 -10.61 -1.33 -10.28
CA LEU A 169 -9.59 -0.47 -9.71
C LEU A 169 -10.25 0.51 -8.74
N ARG A 170 -9.79 0.51 -7.48
CA ARG A 170 -10.36 1.38 -6.43
C ARG A 170 -9.66 2.73 -6.37
N ALA A 171 -10.42 3.78 -6.09
CA ALA A 171 -9.90 5.11 -5.81
C ALA A 171 -8.83 5.08 -4.70
N GLY A 172 -7.75 5.83 -4.90
CA GLY A 172 -6.60 5.91 -4.00
C GLY A 172 -5.53 4.83 -4.20
N THR A 173 -5.78 3.82 -5.05
CA THR A 173 -4.79 2.79 -5.41
C THR A 173 -3.57 3.45 -6.06
N LEU A 174 -2.36 3.08 -5.62
CA LEU A 174 -1.11 3.58 -6.19
C LEU A 174 -0.85 2.88 -7.54
N LEU A 175 -0.72 3.67 -8.61
CA LEU A 175 -0.53 3.15 -9.95
C LEU A 175 0.92 3.25 -10.41
N ALA A 176 1.57 4.39 -10.21
CA ALA A 176 2.94 4.62 -10.66
C ALA A 176 3.57 5.84 -9.95
N PHE A 177 4.79 6.16 -10.32
CA PHE A 177 5.49 7.39 -9.92
C PHE A 177 5.82 8.20 -11.17
N ALA A 178 5.47 9.48 -11.15
CA ALA A 178 5.82 10.47 -12.14
C ALA A 178 7.24 10.98 -11.90
N LYS A 179 8.03 11.03 -12.97
CA LYS A 179 9.41 11.53 -13.02
C LYS A 179 9.50 12.71 -13.98
N ASP A 180 10.49 13.58 -13.78
CA ASP A 180 10.76 14.67 -14.71
C ASP A 180 11.39 14.10 -15.99
N PRO A 181 10.77 14.26 -17.17
CA PRO A 181 11.32 13.73 -18.42
C PRO A 181 12.70 14.31 -18.74
N LYS A 182 12.99 15.56 -18.35
CA LYS A 182 14.28 16.20 -18.64
C LYS A 182 15.44 15.62 -17.84
N GLU A 183 15.15 15.12 -16.63
CA GLU A 183 16.16 14.50 -15.77
C GLU A 183 16.27 12.99 -16.00
N TYR A 184 15.18 12.36 -16.45
CA TYR A 184 15.09 10.89 -16.54
C TYR A 184 15.37 10.32 -17.93
N LEU A 185 14.99 11.03 -19.00
CA LEU A 185 15.18 10.55 -20.37
C LEU A 185 16.52 11.00 -20.93
N ASP A 186 17.07 10.21 -21.86
CA ASP A 186 18.34 10.52 -22.50
C ASP A 186 18.23 11.81 -23.31
N THR A 187 19.19 12.71 -23.08
CA THR A 187 19.34 13.94 -23.87
C THR A 187 20.54 13.79 -24.80
N PRO A 188 20.39 14.10 -26.10
CA PRO A 188 21.49 13.96 -27.05
C PRO A 188 22.62 14.92 -26.67
N SER A 189 23.82 14.39 -26.56
CA SER A 189 25.01 15.18 -26.20
C SER A 189 25.71 15.76 -27.44
N SER A 190 25.44 15.20 -28.63
CA SER A 190 26.00 15.63 -29.92
C SER A 190 24.92 15.75 -30.99
N GLN A 191 25.25 16.47 -32.08
CA GLN A 191 24.37 16.62 -33.23
C GLN A 191 24.14 15.30 -33.98
N GLU A 192 25.17 14.47 -34.11
CA GLU A 192 25.07 13.15 -34.76
C GLU A 192 24.10 12.24 -34.00
N GLN A 193 24.16 12.24 -32.67
CA GLN A 193 23.25 11.46 -31.83
C GLN A 193 21.80 11.96 -31.94
N LEU A 194 21.61 13.27 -32.08
CA LEU A 194 20.29 13.86 -32.32
C LEU A 194 19.72 13.38 -33.67
N ASP A 195 20.55 13.32 -34.71
CA ASP A 195 20.14 12.84 -36.03
C ASP A 195 19.80 11.33 -36.01
N GLU A 196 20.55 10.52 -35.26
CA GLU A 196 20.25 9.10 -35.03
C GLU A 196 18.90 8.90 -34.30
N TYR A 197 18.66 9.67 -33.24
CA TYR A 197 17.39 9.65 -32.50
C TYR A 197 16.22 10.05 -33.39
N ASN A 198 16.39 11.08 -34.23
CA ASN A 198 15.38 11.52 -35.18
C ASN A 198 15.09 10.45 -36.25
N ALA A 199 16.13 9.80 -36.78
CA ALA A 199 15.96 8.72 -37.75
C ALA A 199 15.18 7.55 -37.13
N SER A 200 15.53 7.14 -35.91
CA SER A 200 14.83 6.09 -35.18
C SER A 200 13.38 6.45 -34.87
N ALA A 201 13.12 7.69 -34.44
CA ALA A 201 11.78 8.20 -34.19
C ALA A 201 10.91 8.23 -35.45
N GLN A 202 11.48 8.59 -36.60
CA GLN A 202 10.77 8.57 -37.88
C GLN A 202 10.38 7.15 -38.30
N VAL A 203 11.26 6.15 -38.11
CA VAL A 203 10.94 4.74 -38.39
C VAL A 203 9.81 4.24 -37.48
N LEU A 204 9.82 4.59 -36.19
CA LEU A 204 8.73 4.22 -35.28
C LEU A 204 7.42 4.92 -35.66
N ALA A 205 7.48 6.20 -36.06
CA ALA A 205 6.30 6.94 -36.47
C ALA A 205 5.64 6.37 -37.74
N THR A 206 6.43 5.88 -38.71
CA THR A 206 5.89 5.23 -39.90
C THR A 206 5.26 3.87 -39.57
N LEU A 207 5.89 3.08 -38.70
CA LEU A 207 5.32 1.81 -38.22
C LEU A 207 3.97 2.03 -37.53
N VAL A 208 3.87 2.96 -36.57
CA VAL A 208 2.61 3.27 -35.87
C VAL A 208 1.53 3.71 -36.85
N ARG A 209 1.84 4.56 -37.81
CA ARG A 209 0.89 5.02 -38.83
C ARG A 209 0.40 3.86 -39.72
N SER A 210 1.28 2.91 -40.05
CA SER A 210 0.91 1.73 -40.85
C SER A 210 -0.05 0.80 -40.11
N LEU A 211 0.19 0.56 -38.81
CA LEU A 211 -0.66 -0.26 -37.96
C LEU A 211 -2.04 0.39 -37.74
N SER A 212 -2.09 1.70 -37.47
CA SER A 212 -3.37 2.39 -37.30
C SER A 212 -4.26 2.38 -38.55
N THR A 213 -3.65 2.27 -39.73
CA THR A 213 -4.40 2.20 -41.00
C THR A 213 -5.00 0.81 -41.23
N GLN A 214 -4.36 -0.24 -40.72
CA GLN A 214 -4.87 -1.61 -40.80
C GLN A 214 -6.06 -1.83 -39.88
N ASP A 215 -6.03 -1.27 -38.66
CA ASP A 215 -7.14 -1.37 -37.71
C ASP A 215 -8.39 -0.62 -38.21
N ALA A 216 -8.23 0.52 -38.87
CA ALA A 216 -9.34 1.30 -39.43
C ALA A 216 -10.01 0.63 -40.65
N ALA A 217 -9.32 -0.27 -41.35
CA ALA A 217 -9.85 -0.99 -42.51
C ALA A 217 -10.64 -2.26 -42.13
N ALA A 218 -10.63 -2.65 -40.85
CA ALA A 218 -11.25 -3.88 -40.35
C ALA A 218 -12.65 -3.68 -39.75
N GLU A 219 -13.19 -2.45 -39.67
CA GLU A 219 -14.57 -2.22 -39.24
C GLU A 219 -15.56 -2.35 -40.42
N PRO A 220 -16.50 -3.33 -40.40
CA PRO A 220 -17.62 -3.32 -41.33
C PRO A 220 -18.62 -2.21 -40.95
N PRO A 221 -19.32 -1.60 -41.94
CA PRO A 221 -20.33 -0.58 -41.67
C PRO A 221 -21.59 -1.25 -41.08
N GLY A 222 -21.83 -1.08 -39.78
CA GLY A 222 -22.97 -1.71 -39.10
C GLY A 222 -23.36 -1.09 -37.77
N GLU A 223 -24.43 -0.28 -37.81
CA GLU A 223 -25.32 0.21 -36.74
C GLU A 223 -24.88 1.40 -35.84
N PRO A 224 -25.72 2.46 -35.76
CA PRO A 224 -25.45 3.63 -34.93
C PRO A 224 -25.66 3.27 -33.45
N THR A 225 -24.58 3.32 -32.67
CA THR A 225 -24.67 3.24 -31.21
C THR A 225 -25.34 4.52 -30.69
N VAL A 226 -26.61 4.39 -30.32
CA VAL A 226 -27.37 5.43 -29.61
C VAL A 226 -26.66 5.75 -28.30
N ARG A 227 -26.26 7.01 -28.14
CA ARG A 227 -25.86 7.60 -26.86
C ARG A 227 -27.01 7.40 -25.87
N ALA A 228 -26.84 6.51 -24.90
CA ALA A 228 -27.73 6.40 -23.76
C ALA A 228 -27.44 7.56 -22.78
N THR A 229 -28.17 8.66 -22.98
CA THR A 229 -28.50 9.60 -21.91
C THR A 229 -29.30 8.88 -20.82
N ALA A 230 -28.85 8.96 -19.58
CA ALA A 230 -29.62 8.55 -18.42
C ALA A 230 -30.87 9.42 -18.24
N PRO A 231 -31.99 8.81 -17.80
CA PRO A 231 -32.76 9.40 -16.71
C PRO A 231 -33.08 8.36 -15.62
N GLY A 232 -33.22 8.83 -14.39
CA GLY A 232 -33.39 8.01 -13.21
C GLY A 232 -34.84 7.63 -12.87
N ALA A 233 -34.91 6.96 -11.72
CA ALA A 233 -36.03 6.72 -10.80
C ALA A 233 -37.05 5.61 -11.14
N ASP A 234 -37.09 4.67 -10.18
CA ASP A 234 -38.22 3.89 -9.66
C ASP A 234 -39.04 2.99 -10.59
N ALA A 235 -38.89 1.68 -10.41
CA ALA A 235 -39.99 0.81 -9.99
C ALA A 235 -39.50 -0.63 -9.71
N SER A 236 -39.83 -1.06 -8.51
CA SER A 236 -39.90 -2.42 -8.00
C SER A 236 -40.69 -3.39 -8.89
N ALA A 237 -40.13 -4.57 -9.18
CA ALA A 237 -40.77 -5.89 -8.99
C ALA A 237 -39.80 -7.03 -9.34
N PRO A 238 -39.88 -8.19 -8.65
CA PRO A 238 -38.92 -9.29 -8.73
C PRO A 238 -39.35 -10.31 -9.78
N LEU A 239 -38.42 -11.07 -10.38
CA LEU A 239 -38.67 -12.43 -10.90
C LEU A 239 -37.35 -13.17 -11.20
N LEU A 240 -37.23 -14.32 -10.52
CA LEU A 240 -36.76 -15.63 -11.01
C LEU A 240 -35.27 -15.87 -11.32
N SER A 241 -34.69 -16.64 -10.40
CA SER A 241 -34.21 -18.01 -10.64
C SER A 241 -33.57 -18.32 -11.99
N ALA A 242 -32.24 -18.37 -11.99
CA ALA A 242 -31.48 -19.30 -12.81
C ALA A 242 -30.16 -19.63 -12.09
N ARG A 243 -30.27 -20.45 -11.03
CA ARG A 243 -29.11 -21.06 -10.36
C ARG A 243 -28.61 -22.16 -11.29
N LYS A 244 -27.65 -21.85 -12.16
CA LYS A 244 -26.87 -22.87 -12.88
C LYS A 244 -26.01 -23.60 -11.85
N GLU A 245 -26.40 -24.83 -11.56
CA GLU A 245 -25.58 -25.83 -10.90
C GLU A 245 -24.38 -26.13 -11.81
N TYR A 246 -23.17 -25.93 -11.28
CA TYR A 246 -21.95 -26.38 -11.93
C TYR A 246 -21.66 -27.81 -11.47
N PRO A 247 -21.33 -28.73 -12.39
CA PRO A 247 -20.92 -30.08 -12.02
C PRO A 247 -19.58 -30.06 -11.29
N THR A 248 -19.54 -30.75 -10.16
CA THR A 248 -18.35 -31.04 -9.36
C THR A 248 -17.41 -31.92 -10.18
N PRO A 249 -16.14 -31.53 -10.40
CA PRO A 249 -15.14 -32.45 -10.94
C PRO A 249 -14.69 -33.38 -9.81
N ALA A 250 -15.01 -34.67 -9.93
CA ALA A 250 -14.43 -35.73 -9.13
C ALA A 250 -12.98 -35.99 -9.58
N ALA A 251 -12.08 -35.96 -8.60
CA ALA A 251 -10.81 -36.67 -8.45
C ALA A 251 -10.09 -37.22 -9.71
N ALA A 252 -8.89 -36.69 -9.97
CA ALA A 252 -7.66 -37.47 -10.14
C ALA A 252 -6.49 -36.57 -10.58
N ALA A 253 -5.67 -36.13 -9.63
CA ALA A 253 -4.26 -35.83 -9.88
C ALA A 253 -3.52 -35.93 -8.55
N ALA A 254 -2.45 -36.72 -8.56
CA ALA A 254 -1.68 -37.11 -7.40
C ALA A 254 -1.14 -35.90 -6.62
N GLU A 255 -1.52 -35.83 -5.35
CA GLU A 255 -0.91 -34.94 -4.37
C GLU A 255 0.52 -35.47 -4.11
N THR A 256 1.52 -34.82 -4.68
CA THR A 256 2.80 -34.71 -3.98
C THR A 256 2.52 -33.94 -2.69
N GLU A 257 2.45 -34.68 -1.60
CA GLU A 257 2.41 -34.24 -0.22
C GLU A 257 3.62 -33.31 0.01
N LEU A 258 3.43 -32.01 -0.28
CA LEU A 258 4.35 -30.96 0.09
C LEU A 258 4.13 -30.71 1.58
N ASP A 259 5.15 -31.03 2.38
CA ASP A 259 5.16 -30.80 3.81
C ASP A 259 4.66 -29.37 4.14
N PRO A 260 3.81 -29.20 5.16
CA PRO A 260 3.35 -27.88 5.56
C PRO A 260 4.56 -27.00 5.86
N PRO A 261 4.53 -25.69 5.51
CA PRO A 261 5.66 -24.80 5.74
C PRO A 261 6.03 -24.86 7.22
N ALA A 262 7.27 -25.28 7.48
CA ALA A 262 7.79 -25.54 8.81
C ALA A 262 7.42 -24.40 9.75
N THR A 263 6.67 -24.77 10.77
CA THR A 263 6.25 -23.93 11.87
C THR A 263 7.51 -23.46 12.59
N ALA A 264 7.57 -22.16 12.91
CA ALA A 264 8.71 -21.49 13.55
C ALA A 264 9.53 -22.40 14.48
N GLU A 265 10.71 -22.80 14.02
CA GLU A 265 11.70 -23.46 14.87
C GLU A 265 12.03 -22.53 16.05
N ALA A 266 12.13 -23.12 17.25
CA ALA A 266 12.55 -22.38 18.42
C ALA A 266 13.91 -21.68 18.15
N PRO A 267 14.15 -20.47 18.68
CA PRO A 267 15.39 -19.74 18.43
C PRO A 267 16.58 -20.62 18.81
N ASP A 268 17.50 -20.80 17.85
CA ASP A 268 18.73 -21.56 18.05
C ASP A 268 19.52 -20.95 19.23
N PRO A 269 19.74 -21.69 20.32
CA PRO A 269 20.46 -21.19 21.48
C PRO A 269 21.98 -21.08 21.25
N THR A 270 22.47 -21.50 20.08
CA THR A 270 23.90 -21.53 19.76
C THR A 270 24.43 -20.12 19.52
N VAL A 271 25.43 -19.71 20.32
CA VAL A 271 26.10 -18.43 20.13
C VAL A 271 27.18 -18.58 19.07
N TYR A 272 27.01 -17.90 17.94
CA TYR A 272 27.98 -17.88 16.85
C TYR A 272 28.99 -16.73 17.04
N PRO A 273 30.29 -17.01 17.26
CA PRO A 273 31.30 -15.97 17.45
C PRO A 273 31.66 -15.30 16.12
N SER A 274 31.79 -13.97 16.13
CA SER A 274 32.14 -13.19 14.93
C SER A 274 33.53 -13.54 14.35
N ALA A 275 34.43 -14.11 15.16
CA ALA A 275 35.75 -14.58 14.73
C ALA A 275 35.68 -15.75 13.72
N GLU A 276 34.58 -16.50 13.70
CA GLU A 276 34.40 -17.66 12.80
C GLU A 276 33.46 -17.37 11.62
N MET A 277 33.12 -16.10 11.41
CA MET A 277 32.16 -15.65 10.38
C MET A 277 32.51 -16.15 8.96
N GLU A 278 33.80 -16.22 8.62
CA GLU A 278 34.25 -16.69 7.30
C GLU A 278 33.99 -18.18 7.05
N LYS A 279 33.86 -18.98 8.12
CA LYS A 279 33.58 -20.42 8.05
C LYS A 279 32.08 -20.70 8.13
N ILE A 280 31.35 -19.86 8.84
CA ILE A 280 29.90 -20.00 9.06
C ILE A 280 29.11 -19.52 7.83
N LEU A 281 29.60 -18.47 7.14
CA LEU A 281 28.96 -17.97 5.93
C LEU A 281 29.40 -18.79 4.71
N ASP A 282 28.45 -19.52 4.14
CA ASP A 282 28.66 -20.31 2.92
C ASP A 282 28.73 -19.39 1.69
N LEU A 283 29.93 -18.88 1.41
CA LEU A 283 30.23 -18.13 0.19
C LEU A 283 30.54 -19.13 -0.93
N SER A 284 29.70 -19.13 -1.98
CA SER A 284 29.86 -20.03 -3.13
C SER A 284 31.31 -20.02 -3.68
N PRO A 285 31.89 -21.21 -3.97
CA PRO A 285 33.24 -21.32 -4.52
C PRO A 285 33.38 -20.71 -5.92
N ASP A 286 32.26 -20.46 -6.62
CA ASP A 286 32.23 -19.91 -7.97
C ASP A 286 32.43 -18.37 -8.01
N LEU A 287 32.51 -17.72 -6.85
CA LEU A 287 32.71 -16.27 -6.79
C LEU A 287 34.16 -15.89 -7.17
N PRO A 288 34.36 -14.92 -8.08
CA PRO A 288 35.68 -14.37 -8.36
C PRO A 288 36.36 -13.86 -7.08
N ALA A 289 37.67 -14.09 -6.94
CA ALA A 289 38.43 -13.78 -5.73
C ALA A 289 38.25 -12.31 -5.29
N ASP A 290 38.28 -11.37 -6.24
CA ASP A 290 38.11 -9.94 -6.00
C ASP A 290 36.75 -9.57 -5.40
N VAL A 291 35.70 -10.32 -5.76
CA VAL A 291 34.33 -10.09 -5.26
C VAL A 291 34.18 -10.71 -3.88
N ARG A 292 34.83 -11.85 -3.64
CA ARG A 292 34.83 -12.53 -2.35
C ARG A 292 35.48 -11.67 -1.27
N GLU A 293 36.60 -11.02 -1.57
CA GLU A 293 37.28 -10.11 -0.62
C GLU A 293 36.42 -8.90 -0.27
N LYS A 294 35.81 -8.26 -1.28
CA LYS A 294 34.90 -7.11 -1.05
C LYS A 294 33.66 -7.51 -0.25
N ALA A 295 33.11 -8.69 -0.50
CA ALA A 295 31.97 -9.21 0.26
C ALA A 295 32.35 -9.45 1.73
N LEU A 296 33.51 -10.06 2.00
CA LEU A 296 34.03 -10.28 3.36
C LEU A 296 34.32 -8.97 4.08
N GLU A 297 34.89 -7.97 3.41
CA GLU A 297 35.13 -6.64 3.97
C GLU A 297 33.80 -5.96 4.35
N MET A 298 32.80 -6.04 3.47
CA MET A 298 31.46 -5.50 3.73
C MET A 298 30.79 -6.19 4.92
N LEU A 299 30.89 -7.52 5.01
CA LEU A 299 30.33 -8.30 6.12
C LEU A 299 31.03 -7.97 7.45
N LYS A 300 32.37 -7.85 7.46
CA LYS A 300 33.15 -7.42 8.64
C LYS A 300 32.77 -6.02 9.13
N LYS A 301 32.48 -5.11 8.20
CA LYS A 301 32.04 -3.74 8.53
C LYS A 301 30.65 -3.71 9.18
N HIS A 302 29.80 -4.70 8.88
CA HIS A 302 28.41 -4.75 9.34
C HIS A 302 28.12 -5.92 10.29
N VAL A 303 29.12 -6.41 11.03
CA VAL A 303 28.98 -7.52 12.00
C VAL A 303 27.83 -7.29 12.98
N MET A 304 27.53 -6.04 13.35
CA MET A 304 26.42 -5.73 14.28
C MET A 304 25.02 -5.94 13.69
N ALA A 305 24.88 -6.09 12.36
CA ALA A 305 23.59 -6.33 11.70
C ALA A 305 23.24 -7.82 11.57
N PHE A 306 24.23 -8.70 11.70
CA PHE A 306 24.07 -10.15 11.65
C PHE A 306 24.25 -10.67 13.08
N GLY A 307 23.44 -11.63 13.52
CA GLY A 307 23.29 -12.00 14.94
C GLY A 307 24.48 -12.68 15.63
N PHE A 308 25.72 -12.27 15.34
CA PHE A 308 26.93 -12.80 15.95
C PHE A 308 27.12 -12.27 17.38
N ASP A 309 27.88 -13.01 18.17
CA ASP A 309 28.25 -12.69 19.55
C ASP A 309 27.04 -12.58 20.50
N GLY A 310 26.01 -13.40 20.27
CA GLY A 310 24.82 -13.49 21.13
C GLY A 310 23.87 -12.30 20.96
N ARG A 311 23.87 -11.70 19.76
CA ARG A 311 22.97 -10.61 19.38
C ARG A 311 21.88 -11.21 18.50
N LEU A 312 20.60 -10.96 18.82
CA LEU A 312 19.39 -11.70 18.40
C LEU A 312 19.10 -12.92 19.26
#